data_AF-A0A1G6XK57-F1
#
_entry.id   AF-A0A1G6XK57-F1
#
_cell.length_a   1.000
_cell.length_b   1.000
_cell.length_c   1.000
_cell.angle_alpha   90.00
_cell.angle_beta   90.00
_cell.angle_gamma   90.00
#
_symmetry.space_group_name_H-M   'P 1'
#
loop_
_entity.id
_entity.type
_entity.pdbx_description
1 polymer ?
#
loop_
_entity_poly.entity_id
_entity_poly.type
_entity_poly.pdbx_seq_one_letter_code
_entity_poly.pdbx_strand_id
1 'polypeptide(L)'
;MQQMTFMECVKRAWSSAWQAAVQMPLLVAGTFVAYAALGWFGLAGRPVPAEGATPSAGLIALGNLASVLNSFIYLWFTLKISRFVLLGERATPLMPAGGKPFLRIFAVGLILAVALGAFALTLWFVLRPRYQGGAAFLVLVVVVIWMFVSVRLSLLFPALSIGSPIAFGAAWRDSRGHFWNLFGVTFVAALPVAVGGLLILIGMGLAGVSPQIVQKPGWLTALAIGQSVGNIVFALLTSAALAWLYRRYAETLPAPAAP
;
A
#
# COMPACT_ATOMS: atom_id res chain seq x y z
N MET A 1 13.33 -18.98 -13.30
CA MET A 1 13.13 -17.60 -13.77
C MET A 1 12.24 -17.58 -14.99
N GLN A 2 11.30 -16.63 -15.09
CA GLN A 2 10.50 -16.44 -16.31
C GLN A 2 11.01 -15.21 -17.06
N GLN A 3 11.45 -15.38 -18.31
CA GLN A 3 11.74 -14.26 -19.20
C GLN A 3 10.43 -13.57 -19.58
N MET A 4 10.17 -12.42 -18.95
CA MET A 4 8.99 -11.59 -19.23
C MET A 4 9.46 -10.20 -19.61
N THR A 5 8.75 -9.54 -20.52
CA THR A 5 9.02 -8.12 -20.84
C THR A 5 8.41 -7.18 -19.79
N PHE A 6 8.83 -5.92 -19.75
CA PHE A 6 8.24 -4.90 -18.86
C PHE A 6 6.71 -4.81 -19.02
N MET A 7 6.26 -4.68 -20.26
CA MET A 7 4.84 -4.53 -20.59
C MET A 7 4.05 -5.81 -20.29
N GLU A 8 4.67 -6.97 -20.44
CA GLU A 8 4.05 -8.24 -20.08
C GLU A 8 3.81 -8.35 -18.57
N CYS A 9 4.74 -7.88 -17.72
CA CYS A 9 4.52 -7.81 -16.27
C CYS A 9 3.31 -6.91 -15.93
N VAL A 10 3.19 -5.75 -16.58
CA VAL A 10 2.05 -4.83 -16.37
C VAL A 10 0.73 -5.49 -16.79
N LYS A 11 0.66 -6.07 -17.99
CA LYS A 11 -0.55 -6.74 -18.50
C LYS A 11 -0.97 -7.92 -17.61
N ARG A 12 0.00 -8.75 -17.20
CA ARG A 12 -0.26 -9.87 -16.30
C ARG A 12 -0.69 -9.40 -14.90
N ALA A 13 -0.15 -8.30 -14.38
CA ALA A 13 -0.60 -7.73 -13.12
C ALA A 13 -2.09 -7.36 -13.15
N TRP A 14 -2.54 -6.68 -14.22
CA TRP A 14 -3.95 -6.36 -14.43
C TRP A 14 -4.82 -7.60 -14.59
N SER A 15 -4.41 -8.56 -15.43
CA SER A 15 -5.14 -9.81 -15.62
C SER A 15 -5.27 -10.60 -14.31
N SER A 16 -4.20 -10.70 -13.53
CA SER A 16 -4.19 -11.42 -12.25
C SER A 16 -4.98 -10.68 -11.16
N ALA A 17 -4.93 -9.35 -11.12
CA ALA A 17 -5.75 -8.55 -10.23
C ALA A 17 -7.25 -8.74 -10.51
N TRP A 18 -7.64 -8.75 -11.79
CA TRP A 18 -9.00 -9.03 -12.22
C TRP A 18 -9.43 -10.45 -11.84
N GLN A 19 -8.60 -11.45 -12.14
CA GLN A 19 -8.87 -12.84 -11.77
C GLN A 19 -9.01 -13.01 -10.25
N ALA A 20 -8.18 -12.35 -9.45
CA ALA A 20 -8.29 -12.38 -8.00
C ALA A 20 -9.62 -11.80 -7.51
N ALA A 21 -10.07 -10.70 -8.11
CA ALA A 21 -11.35 -10.08 -7.77
C ALA A 21 -12.55 -10.97 -8.11
N VAL A 22 -12.52 -11.63 -9.28
CA VAL A 22 -13.59 -12.53 -9.74
C VAL A 22 -13.59 -13.86 -8.98
N GLN A 23 -12.42 -14.41 -8.64
CA GLN A 23 -12.32 -15.72 -7.97
C GLN A 23 -12.43 -15.63 -6.45
N MET A 24 -12.27 -14.45 -5.85
CA MET A 24 -12.40 -14.23 -4.40
C MET A 24 -13.34 -13.05 -4.08
N PRO A 25 -14.59 -13.03 -4.60
CA PRO A 25 -15.46 -11.87 -4.54
C PRO A 25 -15.88 -11.54 -3.09
N LEU A 26 -16.10 -12.55 -2.25
CA LEU A 26 -16.42 -12.34 -0.83
C LEU A 26 -15.24 -11.73 -0.05
N LEU A 27 -14.01 -12.10 -0.39
CA LEU A 27 -12.81 -11.54 0.23
C LEU A 27 -12.66 -10.06 -0.15
N VAL A 28 -12.84 -9.74 -1.43
CA VAL A 28 -12.80 -8.36 -1.93
C VAL A 28 -13.94 -7.52 -1.33
N ALA A 29 -15.17 -8.04 -1.33
CA ALA A 29 -16.32 -7.35 -0.74
C ALA A 29 -16.16 -7.13 0.77
N GLY A 30 -15.69 -8.13 1.51
CA GLY A 30 -15.39 -8.00 2.94
C GLY A 30 -14.30 -6.95 3.22
N THR A 31 -13.24 -6.94 2.42
CA THR A 31 -12.17 -5.93 2.51
C THR A 31 -12.72 -4.53 2.20
N PHE A 32 -13.62 -4.42 1.22
CA PHE A 32 -14.26 -3.16 0.83
C PHE A 32 -15.10 -2.59 1.97
N VAL A 33 -15.97 -3.40 2.56
CA VAL A 33 -16.80 -3.00 3.69
C VAL A 33 -15.93 -2.54 4.87
N ALA A 34 -14.86 -3.28 5.16
CA ALA A 34 -13.96 -2.93 6.26
C ALA A 34 -13.19 -1.63 5.99
N TYR A 35 -12.69 -1.41 4.77
CA TYR A 35 -12.07 -0.14 4.39
C TYR A 35 -13.05 1.03 4.40
N ALA A 36 -14.29 0.83 3.95
CA ALA A 36 -15.28 1.90 3.94
C ALA A 36 -15.64 2.30 5.37
N ALA A 37 -15.87 1.31 6.25
CA ALA A 37 -16.17 1.56 7.66
C ALA A 37 -15.00 2.26 8.38
N LEU A 38 -13.77 1.74 8.24
CA LEU A 38 -12.60 2.33 8.91
C LEU A 38 -12.19 3.67 8.29
N GLY A 39 -12.28 3.80 6.97
CA GLY A 39 -12.04 5.03 6.24
C GLY A 39 -13.01 6.12 6.68
N TRP A 40 -14.27 5.75 6.95
CA TRP A 40 -15.26 6.68 7.47
C TRP A 40 -14.83 7.25 8.84
N PHE A 41 -14.48 6.39 9.81
CA PHE A 41 -13.94 6.84 11.10
C PHE A 41 -12.64 7.66 10.97
N GLY A 42 -11.77 7.30 10.01
CA GLY A 42 -10.55 8.03 9.72
C GLY A 42 -10.80 9.46 9.23
N LEU A 43 -11.78 9.63 8.35
CA LEU A 43 -12.19 10.95 7.84
C LEU A 43 -12.90 11.77 8.93
N ALA A 44 -13.78 11.15 9.71
CA ALA A 44 -14.47 11.81 10.82
C ALA A 44 -13.50 12.30 11.92
N GLY A 45 -12.41 11.55 12.17
CA GLY A 45 -11.39 11.89 13.16
C GLY A 45 -10.40 12.99 12.74
N ARG A 46 -10.42 13.41 11.47
CA ARG A 46 -9.53 14.43 10.91
C ARG A 46 -10.35 15.51 10.18
N PRO A 47 -11.20 16.27 10.90
CA PRO A 47 -11.96 17.34 10.28
C PRO A 47 -10.99 18.35 9.65
N VAL A 48 -11.33 18.85 8.47
CA VAL A 48 -10.63 19.99 7.86
C VAL A 48 -10.67 21.12 8.89
N PRO A 49 -9.53 21.75 9.23
CA PRO A 49 -9.51 22.86 10.16
C PRO A 49 -10.40 23.99 9.63
N ALA A 50 -11.65 24.02 10.08
CA ALA A 50 -12.45 25.24 10.04
C ALA A 50 -11.93 26.11 11.18
N GLU A 51 -11.68 27.39 10.91
CA GLU A 51 -11.07 28.35 11.84
C GLU A 51 -11.68 28.24 13.25
N GLY A 52 -10.94 27.63 14.18
CA GLY A 52 -11.22 27.68 15.62
C GLY A 52 -11.81 26.43 16.31
N ALA A 53 -12.28 25.41 15.59
CA ALA A 53 -12.82 24.21 16.24
C ALA A 53 -11.72 23.16 16.48
N THR A 54 -11.30 22.99 17.74
CA THR A 54 -10.39 21.89 18.10
C THR A 54 -11.11 20.55 17.96
N PRO A 55 -10.57 19.58 17.19
CA PRO A 55 -11.21 18.27 17.06
C PRO A 55 -11.23 17.57 18.42
N SER A 56 -12.31 16.82 18.71
CA SER A 56 -12.38 16.09 19.97
C SER A 56 -11.27 15.04 20.05
N ALA A 57 -10.58 14.96 21.20
CA ALA A 57 -9.50 14.00 21.40
C ALA A 57 -9.94 12.55 21.17
N GLY A 58 -11.20 12.23 21.50
CA GLY A 58 -11.80 10.92 21.26
C GLY A 58 -11.94 10.58 19.77
N LEU A 59 -12.37 11.54 18.93
CA LEU A 59 -12.46 11.32 17.48
C LEU A 59 -11.08 11.17 16.83
N ILE A 60 -10.09 11.95 17.29
CA ILE A 60 -8.69 11.80 16.83
C ILE A 60 -8.17 10.40 17.19
N ALA A 61 -8.37 9.96 18.44
CA ALA A 61 -7.94 8.63 18.88
C ALA A 61 -8.61 7.52 18.07
N LEU A 62 -9.92 7.64 17.81
CA LEU A 62 -10.68 6.69 16.99
C LEU A 62 -10.19 6.66 15.53
N GLY A 63 -9.93 7.83 14.93
CA GLY A 63 -9.40 7.93 13.57
C GLY A 63 -7.99 7.34 13.43
N ASN A 64 -7.15 7.47 14.46
CA ASN A 64 -5.83 6.84 14.51
C ASN A 64 -5.93 5.33 14.67
N LEU A 65 -6.79 4.85 15.58
CA LEU A 65 -7.06 3.42 15.73
C LEU A 65 -7.59 2.82 14.42
N ALA A 66 -8.52 3.50 13.76
CA ALA A 66 -9.04 3.10 12.46
C ALA A 66 -7.94 3.02 11.40
N SER A 67 -6.99 3.98 11.37
CA SER A 67 -5.84 3.96 10.46
C SER A 67 -4.90 2.77 10.71
N VAL A 68 -4.68 2.41 11.98
CA VAL A 68 -3.88 1.23 12.36
C VAL A 68 -4.56 -0.05 11.90
N LEU A 69 -5.86 -0.22 12.18
CA LEU A 69 -6.65 -1.37 11.73
C LEU A 69 -6.68 -1.46 10.19
N ASN A 70 -6.82 -0.33 9.52
CA ASN A 70 -6.81 -0.24 8.06
C ASN A 70 -5.47 -0.75 7.48
N SER A 71 -4.36 -0.43 8.14
CA SER A 71 -3.03 -0.92 7.77
C SER A 71 -2.89 -2.43 7.93
N PHE A 72 -3.46 -3.03 9.00
CA PHE A 72 -3.47 -4.48 9.16
C PHE A 72 -4.29 -5.18 8.07
N ILE A 73 -5.45 -4.63 7.71
CA ILE A 73 -6.28 -5.14 6.61
C ILE A 73 -5.52 -5.05 5.28
N TYR A 74 -4.83 -3.94 5.03
CA TYR A 74 -3.99 -3.77 3.85
C TYR A 74 -2.88 -4.83 3.78
N LEU A 75 -2.15 -5.06 4.87
CA LEU A 75 -1.11 -6.09 4.91
C LEU A 75 -1.68 -7.50 4.69
N TRP A 76 -2.83 -7.80 5.30
CA TRP A 76 -3.49 -9.09 5.11
C TRP A 76 -3.97 -9.29 3.67
N PHE A 77 -4.59 -8.26 3.09
CA PHE A 77 -5.10 -8.30 1.73
C PHE A 77 -3.97 -8.45 0.71
N THR A 78 -2.90 -7.65 0.83
CA THR A 78 -1.73 -7.73 -0.06
C THR A 78 -1.02 -9.09 0.03
N LEU A 79 -0.92 -9.68 1.23
CA LEU A 79 -0.46 -11.06 1.43
C LEU A 79 -1.35 -12.05 0.65
N LYS A 80 -2.67 -11.91 0.77
CA LYS A 80 -3.62 -12.79 0.11
C LYS A 80 -3.53 -12.73 -1.42
N ILE A 81 -3.45 -11.52 -1.97
CA ILE A 81 -3.27 -11.33 -3.41
C ILE A 81 -1.93 -11.89 -3.88
N SER A 82 -0.85 -11.68 -3.12
CA SER A 82 0.47 -12.22 -3.46
C SER A 82 0.46 -13.76 -3.50
N ARG A 83 -0.19 -14.42 -2.53
CA ARG A 83 -0.34 -15.88 -2.50
C ARG A 83 -1.25 -16.40 -3.61
N PHE A 84 -2.32 -15.68 -3.95
CA PHE A 84 -3.16 -16.03 -5.10
C PHE A 84 -2.35 -16.04 -6.40
N VAL A 85 -1.56 -14.98 -6.65
CA VAL A 85 -0.76 -14.88 -7.88
C VAL A 85 0.38 -15.90 -7.90
N LEU A 86 1.06 -16.11 -6.78
CA LEU A 86 2.24 -16.97 -6.71
C LEU A 86 1.93 -18.46 -6.58
N LEU A 87 0.95 -18.81 -5.74
CA LEU A 87 0.62 -20.20 -5.35
C LEU A 87 -0.75 -20.66 -5.86
N GLY A 88 -1.56 -19.78 -6.45
CA GLY A 88 -2.94 -20.11 -6.83
C GLY A 88 -3.89 -20.27 -5.63
N GLU A 89 -3.46 -19.84 -4.44
CA GLU A 89 -4.29 -19.94 -3.22
C GLU A 89 -5.51 -19.02 -3.33
N ARG A 90 -6.71 -19.60 -3.16
CA ARG A 90 -7.97 -18.86 -3.21
C ARG A 90 -8.33 -18.28 -1.82
N ALA A 91 -9.62 -18.10 -1.56
CA ALA A 91 -10.10 -17.50 -0.30
C ALA A 91 -9.72 -18.34 0.93
N THR A 92 -9.71 -19.67 0.82
CA THR A 92 -9.35 -20.60 1.91
C THR A 92 -7.91 -21.09 1.77
N PRO A 93 -7.13 -21.18 2.87
CA PRO A 93 -7.47 -20.77 4.25
C PRO A 93 -7.38 -19.25 4.45
N LEU A 94 -8.28 -18.59 5.20
CA LEU A 94 -8.25 -17.12 5.38
C LEU A 94 -6.92 -16.59 5.95
N MET A 95 -6.26 -17.37 6.80
CA MET A 95 -4.94 -17.06 7.36
C MET A 95 -3.98 -18.23 7.14
N PRO A 96 -3.02 -18.13 6.20
CA PRO A 96 -2.14 -19.24 5.85
C PRO A 96 -1.10 -19.50 6.95
N ALA A 97 -0.77 -20.78 7.14
CA ALA A 97 0.27 -21.25 8.08
C ALA A 97 0.16 -20.64 9.50
N GLY A 98 -1.08 -20.50 10.00
CA GLY A 98 -1.36 -19.94 11.33
C GLY A 98 -0.95 -18.47 11.49
N GLY A 99 -0.85 -17.71 10.39
CA GLY A 99 -0.52 -16.28 10.43
C GLY A 99 0.96 -15.95 10.49
N LYS A 100 1.86 -16.95 10.49
CA LYS A 100 3.32 -16.71 10.48
C LYS A 100 3.78 -15.80 9.33
N PRO A 101 3.33 -15.97 8.06
CA PRO A 101 3.71 -15.08 6.97
C PRO A 101 3.26 -13.63 7.21
N PHE A 102 2.06 -13.46 7.77
CA PHE A 102 1.52 -12.14 8.11
C PHE A 102 2.36 -11.45 9.18
N LEU A 103 2.70 -12.16 10.26
CA LEU A 103 3.54 -11.62 11.33
C LEU A 103 4.93 -11.21 10.82
N ARG A 104 5.53 -11.97 9.88
CA ARG A 104 6.81 -11.61 9.29
C ARG A 104 6.71 -10.34 8.44
N ILE A 105 5.67 -10.22 7.61
CA ILE A 105 5.41 -9.01 6.82
C ILE A 105 5.20 -7.81 7.74
N PHE A 106 4.39 -7.98 8.79
CA PHE A 106 4.16 -6.94 9.79
C PHE A 106 5.44 -6.54 10.50
N ALA A 107 6.24 -7.50 10.96
CA ALA A 107 7.52 -7.22 11.63
C ALA A 107 8.48 -6.46 10.72
N VAL A 108 8.61 -6.86 9.44
CA VAL A 108 9.44 -6.13 8.46
C VAL A 108 8.89 -4.72 8.23
N GLY A 109 7.58 -4.56 8.04
CA GLY A 109 6.95 -3.25 7.90
C GLY A 109 7.20 -2.35 9.12
N LEU A 110 7.09 -2.90 10.33
CA LEU A 110 7.34 -2.19 11.58
C LEU A 110 8.82 -1.79 11.72
N ILE A 111 9.76 -2.69 11.43
CA ILE A 111 11.20 -2.39 11.45
C ILE A 111 11.50 -1.25 10.47
N LEU A 112 10.95 -1.30 9.26
CA LEU A 112 11.15 -0.27 8.26
C LEU A 112 10.53 1.08 8.66
N ALA A 113 9.34 1.07 9.25
CA ALA A 113 8.68 2.27 9.75
C ALA A 113 9.45 2.92 10.91
N VAL A 114 9.90 2.11 11.88
CA VAL A 114 10.70 2.59 13.02
C VAL A 114 12.05 3.13 12.53
N ALA A 115 12.73 2.43 11.61
CA ALA A 115 13.99 2.89 11.04
C ALA A 115 13.83 4.22 10.29
N LEU A 116 12.77 4.36 9.50
CA LEU A 116 12.46 5.61 8.79
C LEU A 116 12.14 6.75 9.77
N GLY A 117 11.32 6.48 10.79
CA GLY A 117 10.96 7.45 11.81
C GLY A 117 12.18 7.94 12.60
N ALA A 118 13.04 7.01 13.03
CA ALA A 118 14.30 7.33 13.70
C ALA A 118 15.20 8.19 12.79
N PHE A 119 15.37 7.81 11.53
CA PHE A 119 16.17 8.56 10.56
C PHE A 119 15.61 9.99 10.33
N ALA A 120 14.30 10.12 10.15
CA ALA A 120 13.64 11.42 9.99
C ALA A 120 13.81 12.31 11.24
N LEU A 121 13.66 11.74 12.44
CA LEU A 121 13.91 12.44 13.70
C LEU A 121 15.36 12.88 13.81
N THR A 122 16.33 12.00 13.50
CA THR A 122 17.76 12.36 13.49
C THR A 122 18.02 13.53 12.55
N LEU A 123 17.52 13.48 11.31
CA LEU A 123 17.67 14.59 10.36
C LEU A 123 17.03 15.88 10.88
N TRP A 124 15.84 15.80 11.49
CA TRP A 124 15.17 16.96 12.07
C TRP A 124 15.99 17.59 13.20
N PHE A 125 16.53 16.78 14.11
CA PHE A 125 17.34 17.24 15.23
C PHE A 125 18.69 17.83 14.79
N VAL A 126 19.31 17.27 13.75
CA VAL A 126 20.60 17.72 13.22
C VAL A 126 20.43 19.00 12.41
N LEU A 127 19.46 19.04 11.48
CA LEU A 127 19.32 20.16 10.54
C LEU A 127 18.49 21.32 11.10
N ARG A 128 17.72 21.10 12.18
CA ARG A 128 16.91 22.10 12.90
C ARG A 128 16.26 23.13 11.95
N PRO A 129 15.39 22.68 11.03
CA PRO A 129 14.83 23.53 9.99
C PRO A 129 14.08 24.72 10.64
N ARG A 130 14.62 25.93 10.49
CA ARG A 130 13.98 27.17 11.01
C ARG A 130 12.91 27.74 10.08
N TYR A 131 12.95 27.37 8.80
CA TYR A 131 12.04 27.86 7.78
C TYR A 131 11.19 26.72 7.21
N GLN A 132 9.97 27.03 6.79
CA GLN A 132 9.06 26.05 6.17
C GLN A 132 9.69 25.34 4.96
N GLY A 133 10.47 26.06 4.15
CA GLY A 133 11.19 25.46 3.02
C GLY A 133 12.21 24.40 3.43
N GLY A 134 12.89 24.58 4.56
CA GLY A 134 13.83 23.59 5.10
C GLY A 134 13.11 22.33 5.58
N ALA A 135 11.95 22.47 6.22
CA ALA A 135 11.11 21.34 6.62
C ALA A 135 10.57 20.56 5.41
N ALA A 136 10.10 21.27 4.37
CA ALA A 136 9.62 20.65 3.13
C ALA A 136 10.75 19.89 2.40
N PHE A 137 11.95 20.49 2.33
CA PHE A 137 13.13 19.83 1.77
C PHE A 137 13.51 18.56 2.54
N LEU A 138 13.48 18.60 3.87
CA LEU A 138 13.71 17.43 4.72
C LEU A 138 12.71 16.30 4.46
N VAL A 139 11.42 16.63 4.38
CA VAL A 139 10.38 15.66 4.06
C VAL A 139 10.63 15.04 2.69
N LEU A 140 11.01 15.85 1.69
CA LEU A 140 11.34 15.36 0.36
C LEU A 140 12.51 14.35 0.39
N VAL A 141 13.58 14.67 1.11
CA VAL A 141 14.74 13.77 1.28
C VAL A 141 14.33 12.45 1.93
N VAL A 142 13.54 12.50 3.01
CA VAL A 142 13.03 11.30 3.69
C VAL A 142 12.16 10.46 2.75
N VAL A 143 11.28 11.09 1.97
CA VAL A 143 10.42 10.41 0.99
C VAL A 143 11.24 9.74 -0.12
N VAL A 144 12.27 10.41 -0.65
CA VAL A 144 13.15 9.84 -1.69
C VAL A 144 13.91 8.63 -1.16
N ILE A 145 14.48 8.73 0.04
CA ILE A 145 15.18 7.61 0.70
C ILE A 145 14.21 6.46 0.96
N TRP A 146 13.01 6.75 1.45
CA TRP A 146 11.97 5.76 1.67
C TRP A 146 11.57 5.05 0.39
N MET A 147 11.32 5.79 -0.69
CA MET A 147 11.01 5.23 -1.99
C MET A 147 12.13 4.31 -2.47
N PHE A 148 13.39 4.75 -2.35
CA PHE A 148 14.54 3.96 -2.73
C PHE A 148 14.60 2.63 -1.97
N VAL A 149 14.51 2.67 -0.64
CA VAL A 149 14.53 1.48 0.22
C VAL A 149 13.32 0.58 -0.05
N SER A 150 12.13 1.15 -0.21
CA SER A 150 10.89 0.40 -0.46
C SER A 150 10.95 -0.36 -1.78
N VAL A 151 11.43 0.26 -2.86
CA VAL A 151 11.58 -0.43 -4.16
C VAL A 151 12.60 -1.56 -4.05
N ARG A 152 13.73 -1.32 -3.35
CA ARG A 152 14.80 -2.33 -3.15
C ARG A 152 14.32 -3.55 -2.36
N LEU A 153 13.47 -3.32 -1.37
CA LEU A 153 12.94 -4.37 -0.51
C LEU A 153 11.58 -4.89 -0.97
N SER A 154 11.03 -4.38 -2.07
CA SER A 154 9.69 -4.72 -2.56
C SER A 154 9.53 -6.23 -2.84
N LEU A 155 10.58 -6.89 -3.34
CA LEU A 155 10.61 -8.33 -3.60
C LEU A 155 10.54 -9.20 -2.33
N LEU A 156 10.86 -8.61 -1.17
CA LEU A 156 10.77 -9.32 0.11
C LEU A 156 9.32 -9.61 0.48
N PHE A 157 8.37 -8.73 0.17
CA PHE A 157 6.96 -8.93 0.55
C PHE A 157 6.32 -10.16 -0.14
N PRO A 158 6.45 -10.36 -1.47
CA PRO A 158 6.03 -11.59 -2.11
C PRO A 158 6.75 -12.83 -1.57
N ALA A 159 8.05 -12.76 -1.29
CA ALA A 159 8.80 -13.87 -0.70
C ALA A 159 8.26 -14.26 0.69
N LEU A 160 8.00 -13.27 1.55
CA LEU A 160 7.42 -13.52 2.87
C LEU A 160 6.00 -14.07 2.76
N SER A 161 5.22 -13.64 1.77
CA SER A 161 3.87 -14.12 1.55
C SER A 161 3.81 -15.63 1.28
N ILE A 162 4.83 -16.20 0.63
CA ILE A 162 4.93 -17.65 0.38
C ILE A 162 5.57 -18.42 1.54
N GLY A 163 6.00 -17.73 2.60
CA GLY A 163 6.56 -18.35 3.80
C GLY A 163 8.09 -18.36 3.88
N SER A 164 8.79 -17.62 3.01
CA SER A 164 10.24 -17.44 3.08
C SER A 164 10.69 -16.85 4.43
N PRO A 165 11.90 -17.16 4.91
CA PRO A 165 12.55 -16.38 5.96
C PRO A 165 12.80 -14.93 5.52
N ILE A 166 13.02 -14.06 6.50
CA ILE A 166 13.38 -12.65 6.27
C ILE A 166 14.83 -12.61 5.78
N ALA A 167 15.05 -12.19 4.53
CA ALA A 167 16.36 -12.16 3.89
C ALA A 167 16.60 -10.81 3.18
N PHE A 168 16.84 -9.75 3.96
CA PHE A 168 17.08 -8.39 3.42
C PHE A 168 18.21 -8.34 2.39
N GLY A 169 19.34 -9.01 2.66
CA GLY A 169 20.49 -9.04 1.76
C GLY A 169 20.21 -9.76 0.43
N ALA A 170 19.34 -10.77 0.43
CA ALA A 170 18.91 -11.44 -0.79
C ALA A 170 18.02 -10.52 -1.64
N ALA A 171 16.98 -9.93 -1.03
CA ALA A 171 16.11 -8.97 -1.71
C ALA A 171 16.88 -7.75 -2.27
N TRP A 172 17.89 -7.28 -1.53
CA TRP A 172 18.74 -6.17 -1.98
C TRP A 172 19.61 -6.53 -3.19
N ARG A 173 20.16 -7.75 -3.22
CA ARG A 173 20.95 -8.24 -4.36
C ARG A 173 20.07 -8.49 -5.58
N ASP A 174 18.93 -9.15 -5.40
CA ASP A 174 17.98 -9.48 -6.48
C ASP A 174 17.38 -8.21 -7.12
N SER A 175 17.21 -7.13 -6.35
CA SER A 175 16.76 -5.84 -6.90
C SER A 175 17.89 -5.01 -7.54
N ARG A 176 19.17 -5.37 -7.33
CA ARG A 176 20.34 -4.62 -7.84
C ARG A 176 20.33 -4.59 -9.37
N GLY A 177 20.54 -3.42 -9.96
CA GLY A 177 20.48 -3.24 -11.42
C GLY A 177 19.06 -3.17 -12.02
N HIS A 178 18.01 -3.48 -11.27
CA HIS A 178 16.62 -3.53 -11.78
C HIS A 178 15.67 -2.50 -11.14
N PHE A 179 16.21 -1.50 -10.43
CA PHE A 179 15.44 -0.49 -9.71
C PHE A 179 14.33 0.16 -10.56
N TRP A 180 14.69 0.68 -11.74
CA TRP A 180 13.75 1.37 -12.63
C TRP A 180 12.67 0.45 -13.18
N ASN A 181 12.96 -0.84 -13.33
CA ASN A 181 11.97 -1.80 -13.80
C ASN A 181 10.98 -2.14 -12.68
N LEU A 182 11.47 -2.42 -11.46
CA LEU A 182 10.64 -2.66 -10.28
C LEU A 182 9.72 -1.47 -9.98
N PHE A 183 10.29 -0.28 -9.96
CA PHE A 183 9.54 0.96 -9.76
C PHE A 183 8.57 1.21 -10.92
N GLY A 184 9.07 1.14 -12.16
CA GLY A 184 8.31 1.46 -13.36
C GLY A 184 7.11 0.53 -13.58
N VAL A 185 7.26 -0.79 -13.42
CA VAL A 185 6.13 -1.73 -13.58
C VAL A 185 5.05 -1.46 -12.56
N THR A 186 5.43 -1.26 -11.28
CA THR A 186 4.47 -0.97 -10.21
C THR A 186 3.78 0.38 -10.44
N PHE A 187 4.54 1.40 -10.85
CA PHE A 187 4.05 2.74 -11.16
C PHE A 187 3.08 2.72 -12.35
N VAL A 188 3.48 2.14 -13.48
CA VAL A 188 2.65 2.06 -14.70
C VAL A 188 1.41 1.20 -14.46
N ALA A 189 1.51 0.12 -13.68
CA ALA A 189 0.35 -0.69 -13.31
C ALA A 189 -0.67 0.12 -12.50
N ALA A 190 -0.22 0.95 -11.55
CA ALA A 190 -1.09 1.75 -10.69
C ALA A 190 -1.51 3.11 -11.31
N LEU A 191 -0.86 3.54 -12.39
CA LEU A 191 -1.07 4.85 -13.02
C LEU A 191 -2.55 5.12 -13.39
N PRO A 192 -3.32 4.18 -13.98
CA PRO A 192 -4.73 4.43 -14.29
C PRO A 192 -5.58 4.76 -13.06
N VAL A 193 -5.28 4.14 -11.91
CA VAL A 193 -5.97 4.41 -10.64
C VAL A 193 -5.64 5.82 -10.14
N ALA A 194 -4.36 6.20 -10.20
CA ALA A 194 -3.91 7.53 -9.79
C ALA A 194 -4.51 8.64 -10.67
N VAL A 195 -4.52 8.43 -12.00
CA VAL A 195 -5.13 9.37 -12.95
C VAL A 195 -6.63 9.47 -12.72
N GLY A 196 -7.33 8.35 -12.54
CA GLY A 196 -8.77 8.34 -12.24
C GLY A 196 -9.09 9.12 -10.95
N GLY A 197 -8.31 8.90 -9.88
CA GLY A 197 -8.45 9.63 -8.63
C GLY A 197 -8.21 11.14 -8.79
N LEU A 198 -7.16 11.53 -9.54
CA LEU A 198 -6.86 12.93 -9.83
C LEU A 198 -7.99 13.60 -10.62
N LEU A 199 -8.54 12.93 -11.65
CA LEU A 199 -9.64 13.45 -12.45
C LEU A 199 -10.90 13.65 -11.60
N ILE A 200 -11.21 12.74 -10.67
CA ILE A 200 -12.32 12.89 -9.73
C ILE A 200 -12.09 14.13 -8.86
N LEU A 201 -10.89 14.30 -8.30
CA LEU A 201 -10.56 15.47 -7.48
C LEU A 201 -10.67 16.80 -8.25
N ILE A 202 -10.18 16.84 -9.49
CA ILE A 202 -10.33 18.00 -10.38
C ILE A 202 -11.81 18.26 -10.65
N GLY A 203 -12.60 17.23 -10.99
CA GLY A 203 -14.03 17.34 -11.24
C GLY A 203 -14.81 17.88 -10.03
N MET A 204 -14.47 17.43 -8.81
CA MET A 204 -15.03 17.96 -7.58
C MET A 204 -14.71 19.45 -7.39
N GLY A 205 -13.46 19.85 -7.67
CA GLY A 205 -13.04 21.25 -7.61
C GLY A 205 -13.80 22.13 -8.61
N LEU A 206 -13.94 21.67 -9.86
CA LEU A 206 -14.69 22.36 -10.91
C LEU A 206 -16.20 22.44 -10.61
N ALA A 207 -16.76 21.44 -9.92
CA ALA A 207 -18.14 21.42 -9.47
C ALA A 207 -18.40 22.32 -8.24
N GLY A 208 -17.39 23.04 -7.74
CA GLY A 208 -17.52 23.92 -6.58
C GLY A 208 -17.68 23.19 -5.25
N VAL A 209 -17.27 21.93 -5.16
CA VAL A 209 -17.33 21.15 -3.92
C VAL A 209 -16.29 21.71 -2.94
N SER A 210 -16.77 22.53 -2.01
CA SER A 210 -15.90 23.13 -0.98
C SER A 210 -15.56 22.12 0.13
N PRO A 211 -14.43 22.31 0.85
CA PRO A 211 -14.06 21.46 1.98
C PRO A 211 -15.15 21.37 3.07
N GLN A 212 -15.98 22.41 3.21
CA GLN A 212 -17.09 22.43 4.17
C GLN A 212 -18.26 21.52 3.73
N ILE A 213 -18.54 21.44 2.44
CA ILE A 213 -19.57 20.54 1.89
C ILE A 213 -19.18 19.09 2.12
N VAL A 214 -17.88 18.80 1.96
CA VAL A 214 -17.30 17.47 2.12
C VAL A 214 -17.46 16.94 3.56
N GLN A 215 -17.60 17.80 4.57
CA GLN A 215 -17.79 17.37 5.95
C GLN A 215 -19.22 16.92 6.30
N LYS A 216 -20.16 16.96 5.36
CA LYS A 216 -21.51 16.42 5.60
C LYS A 216 -21.45 14.89 5.67
N PRO A 217 -22.22 14.22 6.55
CA PRO A 217 -22.17 12.76 6.71
C PRO A 217 -22.34 11.97 5.40
N GLY A 218 -23.22 12.44 4.50
CA GLY A 218 -23.42 11.82 3.19
C GLY A 218 -22.18 11.90 2.28
N TRP A 219 -21.49 13.04 2.27
CA TRP A 219 -20.26 13.22 1.50
C TRP A 219 -19.11 12.40 2.04
N LEU A 220 -18.99 12.34 3.37
CA LEU A 220 -17.94 11.54 3.98
C LEU A 220 -18.16 10.04 3.74
N THR A 221 -19.41 9.58 3.73
CA THR A 221 -19.75 8.20 3.32
C THR A 221 -19.35 7.96 1.86
N ALA A 222 -19.69 8.89 0.96
CA ALA A 222 -19.34 8.78 -0.47
C ALA A 222 -17.81 8.75 -0.68
N LEU A 223 -17.06 9.61 0.03
CA LEU A 223 -15.60 9.62 -0.01
C LEU A 223 -14.99 8.36 0.57
N ALA A 224 -15.50 7.86 1.70
CA ALA A 224 -15.03 6.62 2.30
C ALA A 224 -15.24 5.44 1.33
N ILE A 225 -16.38 5.37 0.66
CA ILE A 225 -16.67 4.37 -0.37
C ILE A 225 -15.69 4.52 -1.56
N GLY A 226 -15.58 5.72 -2.14
CA GLY A 226 -14.71 5.96 -3.29
C GLY A 226 -13.23 5.67 -2.99
N GLN A 227 -12.75 6.11 -1.83
CA GLN A 227 -11.40 5.82 -1.36
C GLN A 227 -11.19 4.32 -1.14
N SER A 228 -12.19 3.59 -0.65
CA SER A 228 -12.11 2.14 -0.45
C SER A 228 -11.99 1.37 -1.76
N VAL A 229 -12.75 1.78 -2.79
CA VAL A 229 -12.59 1.24 -4.15
C VAL A 229 -11.17 1.50 -4.65
N GLY A 230 -10.71 2.75 -4.59
CA GLY A 230 -9.36 3.12 -5.01
C GLY A 230 -8.27 2.31 -4.30
N ASN A 231 -8.37 2.18 -2.97
CA ASN A 231 -7.42 1.42 -2.15
C ASN A 231 -7.39 -0.07 -2.52
N ILE A 232 -8.53 -0.70 -2.77
CA ILE A 232 -8.60 -2.11 -3.17
C ILE A 232 -7.97 -2.32 -4.54
N VAL A 233 -8.35 -1.50 -5.52
CA VAL A 233 -7.81 -1.62 -6.88
C VAL A 233 -6.31 -1.38 -6.86
N PHE A 234 -5.85 -0.37 -6.12
CA PHE A 234 -4.42 -0.10 -5.93
C PHE A 234 -3.70 -1.28 -5.27
N ALA A 235 -4.24 -1.83 -4.18
CA ALA A 235 -3.64 -2.97 -3.47
C ALA A 235 -3.59 -4.24 -4.34
N LEU A 236 -4.66 -4.52 -5.10
CA LEU A 236 -4.71 -5.63 -6.06
C LEU A 236 -3.60 -5.51 -7.11
N LEU A 237 -3.51 -4.35 -7.76
CA LEU A 237 -2.57 -4.12 -8.85
C LEU A 237 -1.12 -4.13 -8.39
N THR A 238 -0.83 -3.42 -7.29
CA THR A 238 0.54 -3.35 -6.76
C THR A 238 1.00 -4.70 -6.23
N SER A 239 0.15 -5.44 -5.51
CA SER A 239 0.49 -6.79 -5.03
C SER A 239 0.70 -7.78 -6.19
N ALA A 240 -0.18 -7.75 -7.19
CA ALA A 240 -0.04 -8.60 -8.37
C ALA A 240 1.23 -8.25 -9.17
N ALA A 241 1.52 -6.96 -9.36
CA ALA A 241 2.73 -6.50 -10.02
C ALA A 241 3.99 -6.97 -9.29
N LEU A 242 4.04 -6.80 -7.97
CA LEU A 242 5.16 -7.27 -7.14
C LEU A 242 5.32 -8.80 -7.21
N ALA A 243 4.24 -9.56 -7.23
CA ALA A 243 4.30 -11.02 -7.40
C ALA A 243 4.89 -11.43 -8.77
N TRP A 244 4.54 -10.74 -9.85
CA TRP A 244 5.12 -10.99 -11.18
C TRP A 244 6.59 -10.55 -11.29
N LEU A 245 6.93 -9.39 -10.71
CA LEU A 245 8.30 -8.93 -10.59
C LEU A 245 9.15 -9.90 -9.77
N TYR A 246 8.58 -10.47 -8.71
CA TYR A 246 9.22 -11.52 -7.93
C TYR A 246 9.50 -12.77 -8.76
N ARG A 247 8.55 -13.29 -9.56
CA ARG A 247 8.79 -14.41 -10.49
C ARG A 247 9.89 -14.13 -11.52
N ARG A 248 10.10 -12.87 -11.86
CA ARG A 248 11.10 -12.43 -12.83
C ARG A 248 12.49 -12.26 -12.23
N TYR A 249 12.60 -11.65 -11.04
CA TYR A 249 13.86 -11.16 -10.48
C TYR A 249 14.35 -11.90 -9.23
N ALA A 250 13.52 -12.74 -8.60
CA ALA A 250 13.95 -13.52 -7.44
C ALA A 250 14.86 -14.67 -7.87
N GLU A 251 16.17 -14.44 -7.78
CA GLU A 251 17.21 -15.46 -8.01
C GLU A 251 17.70 -16.05 -6.70
N THR A 252 17.97 -15.21 -5.70
CA THR A 252 18.51 -15.64 -4.41
C THR A 252 17.45 -15.81 -3.34
N LEU A 253 16.28 -15.19 -3.51
CA LEU A 253 15.12 -15.43 -2.66
C LEU A 253 14.50 -16.82 -2.96
N PRO A 254 14.04 -17.57 -1.94
CA PRO A 254 13.55 -18.94 -2.13
C PRO A 254 12.40 -18.99 -3.15
N ALA A 255 12.55 -19.80 -4.20
CA ALA A 255 11.51 -19.91 -5.22
C ALA A 255 10.18 -20.42 -4.62
N PRO A 256 9.03 -20.08 -5.24
CA PRO A 256 7.77 -20.73 -4.91
C PRO A 256 7.93 -22.25 -5.03
N ALA A 257 7.43 -23.00 -4.05
CA ALA A 257 7.24 -24.44 -4.26
C ALA A 257 6.34 -24.59 -5.49
N ALA A 258 6.78 -25.40 -6.47
CA ALA A 258 5.96 -25.68 -7.64
C ALA A 258 4.63 -26.29 -7.16
N PRO A 259 3.49 -25.89 -7.76
CA PRO A 259 2.19 -26.46 -7.43
C PRO A 259 2.15 -27.97 -7.69
#